data_AF-A0A4R7CUC5-F1
#
_entry.id   AF-A0A4R7CUC5-F1
#
_cell.length_a   1.000
_cell.length_b   1.000
_cell.length_c   1.000
_cell.angle_alpha   90.00
_cell.angle_beta   90.00
_cell.angle_gamma   90.00
#
_symmetry.space_group_name_H-M   'P 1'
#
loop_
_entity.id
_entity.type
_entity.pdbx_description
1 polymer ?
#
loop_
_entity_poly.entity_id
_entity_poly.type
_entity_poly.pdbx_seq_one_letter_code
_entity_poly.pdbx_strand_id
1 'polypeptide(L)'
;MVKELHKAGIEVILDVVYNHTAEVNHLGPTLSFKGIDNASYYRLTENPRFYMDYTGTGNILNANLPNVLQLFMDSLRYWITEMHVDAFRFDLASALAREFHGSTSSVHSLISFIKIQSSRR
;
A
#
# COMPACT_ATOMS: atom_id res chain seq x y z
N MET A 1 18.32 -14.42 -4.70
CA MET A 1 17.05 -14.86 -5.33
C MET A 1 16.75 -14.06 -6.60
N VAL A 2 16.31 -12.79 -6.55
CA VAL A 2 15.94 -11.97 -7.74
C VAL A 2 17.00 -12.01 -8.83
N LYS A 3 18.27 -11.75 -8.48
CA LYS A 3 19.40 -11.83 -9.42
C LYS A 3 19.51 -13.16 -10.19
N GLU A 4 19.23 -14.29 -9.54
CA GLU A 4 19.31 -15.61 -10.19
C GLU A 4 18.09 -15.86 -11.09
N LEU A 5 16.91 -15.36 -10.73
CA LEU A 5 15.72 -15.38 -11.58
C LEU A 5 15.96 -14.55 -12.85
N HIS A 6 16.53 -13.36 -12.73
CA HIS A 6 16.88 -12.51 -13.86
C HIS A 6 17.94 -13.13 -14.78
N LYS A 7 18.97 -13.78 -14.23
CA LYS A 7 19.94 -14.54 -15.04
C LYS A 7 19.29 -15.65 -15.86
N ALA A 8 18.19 -16.22 -15.36
CA ALA A 8 17.40 -17.22 -16.06
C ALA A 8 16.34 -16.60 -17.00
N GLY A 9 16.29 -15.27 -17.14
CA GLY A 9 15.30 -14.57 -17.97
C GLY A 9 13.88 -14.54 -17.38
N ILE A 10 13.74 -14.66 -16.06
CA ILE A 10 12.45 -14.67 -15.35
C ILE A 10 12.26 -13.36 -14.60
N GLU A 11 11.19 -12.63 -14.92
CA GLU A 11 10.75 -11.44 -14.18
C GLU A 11 10.08 -11.81 -12.84
N VAL A 12 10.20 -10.92 -11.86
CA VAL A 12 9.66 -11.04 -10.51
C VAL A 12 8.55 -10.02 -10.31
N ILE A 13 7.33 -10.53 -10.17
CA ILE A 13 6.16 -9.74 -9.81
C ILE A 13 5.81 -10.03 -8.35
N LEU A 14 5.71 -8.99 -7.52
CA LEU A 14 5.32 -9.13 -6.12
C LEU A 14 3.83 -8.87 -5.93
N ASP A 15 3.18 -9.78 -5.21
CA ASP A 15 1.85 -9.56 -4.67
C ASP A 15 1.95 -8.68 -3.42
N VAL A 16 1.32 -7.51 -3.45
CA VAL A 16 1.44 -6.50 -2.39
C VAL A 16 0.08 -6.13 -1.80
N VAL A 17 0.04 -6.04 -0.48
CA VAL A 17 -1.16 -5.75 0.30
C VAL A 17 -1.00 -4.39 0.98
N TYR A 18 -1.54 -3.35 0.35
CA TYR A 18 -1.59 -1.98 0.93
C TYR A 18 -2.99 -1.59 1.41
N ASN A 19 -3.96 -2.49 1.32
CA ASN A 19 -5.34 -2.21 1.70
C ASN A 19 -5.57 -2.40 3.21
N HIS A 20 -4.87 -3.34 3.87
CA HIS A 20 -5.02 -3.63 5.29
C HIS A 20 -3.70 -4.04 5.96
N THR A 21 -3.73 -4.25 7.28
CA THR A 21 -2.57 -4.71 8.07
C THR A 21 -2.95 -5.85 9.01
N ALA A 22 -1.93 -6.51 9.56
CA ALA A 22 -2.09 -7.53 10.59
C ALA A 22 -2.57 -7.00 11.95
N GLU A 23 -2.75 -5.69 12.12
CA GLU A 23 -3.25 -5.10 13.37
C GLU A 23 -4.78 -5.23 13.50
N VAL A 24 -5.49 -5.66 12.45
CA VAL A 24 -6.94 -5.93 12.44
C VAL A 24 -7.72 -4.73 13.02
N ASN A 25 -8.79 -4.97 13.77
CA ASN A 25 -9.69 -3.96 14.30
C ASN A 25 -9.30 -3.54 15.73
N HIS A 26 -10.24 -2.93 16.45
CA HIS A 26 -10.09 -2.49 17.84
C HIS A 26 -9.77 -3.60 18.86
N LEU A 27 -10.02 -4.87 18.53
CA LEU A 27 -9.65 -6.04 19.34
C LEU A 27 -8.33 -6.68 18.88
N GLY A 28 -7.80 -6.27 17.73
CA GLY A 28 -6.52 -6.73 17.22
C GLY A 28 -5.33 -6.14 17.98
N PRO A 29 -4.13 -6.70 17.77
CA PRO A 29 -2.93 -6.27 18.49
C PRO A 29 -2.50 -4.85 18.10
N THR A 30 -1.63 -4.27 18.92
CA THR A 30 -0.89 -3.04 18.61
C THR A 30 0.56 -3.42 18.38
N LEU A 31 1.02 -3.32 17.14
CA LEU A 31 2.34 -3.76 16.67
C LEU A 31 3.16 -2.62 16.06
N SER A 32 2.50 -1.69 15.36
CA SER A 32 3.17 -0.62 14.61
C SER A 32 2.24 0.59 14.46
N PHE A 33 1.54 0.73 13.33
CA PHE A 33 0.79 1.94 12.95
C PHE A 33 -0.25 2.35 13.98
N LYS A 34 -0.96 1.39 14.57
CA LYS A 34 -1.96 1.62 15.62
C LYS A 34 -1.34 2.29 16.85
N GLY A 35 -0.09 1.96 17.18
CA GLY A 35 0.64 2.51 18.33
C GLY A 35 1.36 3.83 18.01
N ILE A 36 1.71 4.06 16.75
CA ILE A 36 2.37 5.29 16.30
C ILE A 36 1.36 6.42 16.15
N ASP A 37 0.35 6.23 15.29
CA ASP A 37 -0.71 7.20 15.03
C ASP A 37 -1.91 6.53 14.37
N ASN A 38 -2.79 5.95 15.20
CA ASN A 38 -3.94 5.19 14.73
C ASN A 38 -4.87 5.99 13.79
N ALA A 39 -5.15 7.24 14.14
CA ALA A 39 -6.13 8.06 13.42
C ALA A 39 -5.59 8.52 12.05
N SER A 40 -4.27 8.66 11.93
CA SER A 40 -3.65 8.92 10.64
C SER A 40 -3.61 7.66 9.77
N TYR A 41 -3.14 6.52 10.30
CA TYR A 41 -2.91 5.35 9.46
C TYR A 41 -4.16 4.58 9.07
N TYR A 42 -5.22 4.57 9.90
CA TYR A 42 -6.43 3.80 9.63
C TYR A 42 -7.66 4.67 9.43
N ARG A 43 -8.59 4.21 8.59
CA ARG A 43 -9.91 4.83 8.48
C ARG A 43 -10.76 4.41 9.67
N LEU A 44 -11.14 5.37 10.49
CA LEU A 44 -12.01 5.15 11.63
C LEU A 44 -13.47 5.46 11.27
N THR A 45 -14.40 4.85 11.99
CA THR A 45 -15.83 5.20 11.87
C THR A 45 -16.11 6.52 12.60
N GLU A 46 -17.37 6.99 12.56
CA GLU A 46 -17.79 8.16 13.35
C GLU A 46 -17.47 8.02 14.85
N ASN A 47 -17.53 6.79 15.38
CA ASN A 47 -16.93 6.47 16.65
C ASN A 47 -15.46 6.06 16.43
N PRO A 48 -14.48 6.87 16.87
CA PRO A 48 -13.06 6.64 16.58
C PRO A 48 -12.48 5.40 17.27
N ARG A 49 -13.26 4.74 18.13
CA ARG A 49 -12.91 3.42 18.68
C ARG A 49 -12.93 2.33 17.61
N PHE A 50 -13.75 2.47 16.57
CA PHE A 50 -13.99 1.43 15.57
C PHE A 50 -13.42 1.81 14.21
N TYR A 51 -13.14 0.80 13.39
CA TYR A 51 -12.45 0.89 12.11
C TYR A 51 -13.45 0.66 10.98
N MET A 52 -13.28 1.40 9.88
CA MET A 52 -13.92 1.05 8.62
C MET A 52 -13.30 -0.25 8.08
N ASP A 53 -14.11 -1.11 7.49
CA ASP A 53 -13.64 -2.38 6.94
C ASP A 53 -14.31 -2.66 5.58
N TYR A 54 -13.66 -2.23 4.51
CA TYR A 54 -14.03 -2.61 3.14
C TYR A 54 -13.22 -3.81 2.61
N THR A 55 -12.28 -4.32 3.41
CA THR A 55 -11.34 -5.39 3.03
C THR A 55 -11.79 -6.75 3.53
N GLY A 56 -12.66 -6.78 4.55
CA GLY A 56 -13.06 -7.99 5.28
C GLY A 56 -12.01 -8.46 6.28
N THR A 57 -11.01 -7.63 6.60
CA THR A 57 -9.85 -8.01 7.44
C THR A 57 -9.77 -7.20 8.74
N GLY A 58 -10.79 -6.40 9.04
CA GLY A 58 -10.92 -5.63 10.28
C GLY A 58 -10.37 -4.21 10.22
N ASN A 59 -9.58 -3.85 9.20
CA ASN A 59 -9.17 -2.46 8.99
C ASN A 59 -8.99 -2.12 7.50
N ILE A 60 -8.84 -0.82 7.25
CA ILE A 60 -8.37 -0.29 5.98
C ILE A 60 -7.40 0.88 6.24
N LEU A 61 -6.28 0.89 5.51
CA LEU A 61 -5.31 1.98 5.58
C LEU A 61 -5.84 3.26 4.90
N ASN A 62 -5.52 4.41 5.47
CA ASN A 62 -6.02 5.72 5.05
C ASN A 62 -5.12 6.35 3.98
N ALA A 63 -5.22 5.87 2.74
CA ALA A 63 -4.40 6.39 1.62
C ALA A 63 -4.79 7.82 1.17
N ASN A 64 -5.81 8.42 1.80
CA ASN A 64 -6.18 9.82 1.58
C ASN A 64 -5.21 10.81 2.28
N LEU A 65 -4.48 10.36 3.30
CA LEU A 65 -3.50 11.21 3.95
C LEU A 65 -2.16 11.18 3.21
N PRO A 66 -1.56 12.35 2.90
CA PRO A 66 -0.33 12.41 2.10
C PRO A 66 0.85 11.62 2.65
N ASN A 67 1.00 11.57 3.98
CA ASN A 67 2.07 10.81 4.65
C ASN A 67 1.88 9.29 4.52
N VAL A 68 0.65 8.79 4.58
CA VAL A 68 0.34 7.36 4.36
C VAL A 68 0.54 6.99 2.90
N LEU A 69 0.11 7.86 1.98
CA LEU A 69 0.39 7.66 0.56
C LEU A 69 1.88 7.67 0.24
N GLN A 70 2.63 8.59 0.86
CA GLN A 70 4.08 8.63 0.73
C GLN A 70 4.72 7.33 1.21
N LEU A 71 4.29 6.77 2.34
CA LEU A 71 4.75 5.47 2.82
C LEU A 71 4.57 4.38 1.76
N PHE A 72 3.44 4.35 1.06
CA PHE A 72 3.19 3.36 0.00
C PHE A 72 4.13 3.57 -1.19
N MET A 73 4.29 4.83 -1.62
CA MET A 73 5.17 5.17 -2.73
C MET A 73 6.64 4.87 -2.43
N ASP A 74 7.09 5.14 -1.21
CA ASP A 74 8.45 4.88 -0.77
C ASP A 74 8.71 3.37 -0.66
N SER A 75 7.72 2.59 -0.20
CA SER A 75 7.80 1.13 -0.19
C SER A 75 7.88 0.54 -1.61
N LEU A 76 7.01 0.99 -2.53
CA LEU A 76 7.06 0.58 -3.94
C LEU A 76 8.40 0.96 -4.59
N ARG A 77 8.91 2.16 -4.31
CA ARG A 77 10.23 2.60 -4.78
C ARG A 77 11.31 1.66 -4.30
N TYR A 78 11.35 1.37 -3.01
CA TYR A 78 12.34 0.48 -2.41
C TYR A 78 12.38 -0.88 -3.10
N TRP A 79 11.21 -1.49 -3.34
CA TRP A 79 11.15 -2.79 -4.01
C TRP A 79 11.64 -2.76 -5.46
N ILE A 80 11.40 -1.66 -6.18
CA ILE A 80 11.93 -1.47 -7.54
C ILE A 80 13.44 -1.20 -7.52
N THR A 81 13.89 -0.20 -6.76
CA THR A 81 15.26 0.33 -6.88
C THR A 81 16.28 -0.51 -6.12
N GLU A 82 15.93 -0.95 -4.91
CA GLU A 82 16.87 -1.69 -4.06
C GLU A 82 16.72 -3.20 -4.30
N MET A 83 15.48 -3.68 -4.38
CA MET A 83 15.21 -5.12 -4.46
C MET A 83 15.09 -5.65 -5.89
N HIS A 84 15.08 -4.76 -6.89
CA HIS A 84 15.05 -5.08 -8.32
C HIS A 84 13.80 -5.89 -8.74
N VAL A 85 12.66 -5.65 -8.09
CA VAL A 85 11.37 -6.21 -8.49
C VAL A 85 10.90 -5.54 -9.79
N ASP A 86 10.27 -6.32 -10.65
CA ASP A 86 9.88 -5.89 -12.00
C ASP A 86 8.51 -5.23 -12.04
N ALA A 87 7.55 -5.76 -11.28
CA ALA A 87 6.21 -5.20 -11.18
C ALA A 87 5.50 -5.62 -9.89
N PHE A 88 4.30 -5.10 -9.70
CA PHE A 88 3.45 -5.41 -8.57
C PHE A 88 2.06 -5.86 -9.03
N ARG A 89 1.53 -6.87 -8.34
CA ARG A 89 0.11 -7.22 -8.34
C ARG A 89 -0.47 -6.68 -7.04
N PHE A 90 -1.40 -5.73 -7.14
CA PHE A 90 -2.02 -5.12 -5.96
C PHE A 90 -3.22 -5.94 -5.50
N ASP A 91 -3.15 -6.45 -4.27
CA ASP A 91 -4.27 -7.10 -3.63
C ASP A 91 -5.40 -6.11 -3.33
N LEU A 92 -6.64 -6.55 -3.60
CA LEU A 92 -7.87 -5.75 -3.48
C LEU A 92 -7.69 -4.32 -4.01
N ALA A 93 -7.15 -4.18 -5.22
CA ALA A 93 -6.89 -2.88 -5.86
C ALA A 93 -8.11 -1.96 -5.90
N SER A 94 -9.33 -2.50 -5.91
CA SER A 94 -10.59 -1.74 -5.85
C SER A 94 -10.80 -1.05 -4.49
N ALA A 95 -10.40 -1.66 -3.38
CA ALA A 95 -10.45 -1.05 -2.05
C ALA A 95 -9.45 0.11 -1.96
N LEU A 96 -8.25 -0.08 -2.51
CA LEU A 96 -7.24 0.98 -2.60
C LEU A 96 -7.70 2.12 -3.55
N ALA A 97 -8.32 1.79 -4.69
CA ALA A 97 -8.87 2.79 -5.60
C ALA A 97 -9.97 3.63 -4.95
N ARG A 98 -10.85 3.02 -4.13
CA ARG A 98 -11.86 3.75 -3.34
C ARG A 98 -11.24 4.78 -2.41
N GLU A 99 -10.09 4.47 -1.81
CA GLU A 99 -9.35 5.45 -1.02
C GLU A 99 -8.82 6.59 -1.89
N PHE A 100 -8.47 6.34 -3.16
CA PHE A 100 -8.01 7.40 -4.05
C PHE A 100 -9.11 8.20 -4.74
N HIS A 101 -10.35 7.70 -4.82
CA HIS A 101 -11.47 8.39 -5.46
C HIS A 101 -11.84 9.73 -4.79
N GLY A 102 -11.38 9.98 -3.56
CA GLY A 102 -11.53 11.27 -2.88
C GLY A 102 -10.47 12.32 -3.24
N SER A 103 -9.39 11.96 -3.94
CA SER A 103 -8.30 12.86 -4.32
C SER A 103 -7.73 12.49 -5.69
N THR A 104 -8.21 13.17 -6.73
CA THR A 104 -7.84 12.99 -8.14
C THR A 104 -6.32 13.07 -8.40
N SER A 105 -5.58 13.74 -7.51
CA SER A 105 -4.11 13.85 -7.54
C SER A 105 -3.38 12.56 -7.14
N SER A 106 -3.96 11.74 -6.27
CA SER A 106 -3.28 10.58 -5.67
C SER A 106 -3.13 9.40 -6.63
N VAL A 107 -4.17 9.11 -7.43
CA VAL A 107 -4.10 8.09 -8.50
C VAL A 107 -3.08 8.49 -9.56
N HIS A 108 -3.07 9.76 -9.95
CA HIS A 108 -2.13 10.28 -10.93
C HIS A 108 -0.68 10.13 -10.44
N SER A 109 -0.41 10.44 -9.17
CA SER A 109 0.92 10.25 -8.58
C SER A 109 1.37 8.79 -8.57
N LEU A 110 0.48 7.83 -8.26
CA LEU A 110 0.81 6.41 -8.28
C LEU A 110 1.14 5.92 -9.71
N ILE A 111 0.31 6.27 -10.69
CA ILE A 111 0.50 5.88 -12.10
C ILE A 111 1.75 6.54 -12.69
N SER A 112 1.96 7.83 -12.42
CA SER A 112 3.14 8.56 -12.88
C SER A 112 4.42 8.00 -12.25
N PHE A 113 4.39 7.59 -10.98
CA PHE A 113 5.52 6.94 -10.32
C PHE A 113 5.89 5.61 -10.99
N ILE A 114 4.91 4.75 -11.28
CA ILE A 114 5.14 3.46 -11.96
C ILE A 114 5.70 3.69 -13.38
N LYS A 115 5.16 4.67 -14.13
CA LYS A 115 5.63 4.98 -15.49
C LYS A 115 7.06 5.50 -15.55
N ILE A 116 7.48 6.35 -14.61
CA ILE A 116 8.84 6.92 -14.58
C ILE A 116 9.91 5.83 -14.37
N GLN A 117 9.61 4.79 -13.60
CA GLN A 117 10.57 3.71 -13.33
C GLN A 117 10.68 2.74 -14.51
N SER A 118 9.59 2.53 -15.27
CA SER A 118 9.61 1.67 -16.47
C SER A 118 10.46 2.24 -17.62
N SER A 119 10.67 3.55 -17.70
CA SER A 119 11.44 4.18 -18.78
C SER A 119 12.95 4.30 -18.51
N ARG A 120 13.42 3.82 -17.36
CA ARG A 120 14.85 3.83 -16.96
C ARG A 120 15.51 2.46 -17.04
N ARG A 121 14.82 1.48 -17.64
CA ARG A 121 15.36 0.17 -18.01
C ARG A 121 15.84 0.18 -19.45
#